data_AF-A0A0C3PLQ9-F1
#
_entry.id   AF-A0A0C3PLQ9-F1
#
_cell.length_a   1.000
_cell.length_b   1.000
_cell.length_c   1.000
_cell.angle_alpha   90.00
_cell.angle_beta   90.00
_cell.angle_gamma   90.00
#
_symmetry.space_group_name_H-M   'P 1'
#
loop_
_entity.id
_entity.type
_entity.pdbx_description
1 polymer ?
#
loop_
_entity_poly.entity_id
_entity_poly.type
_entity_poly.pdbx_seq_one_letter_code
_entity_poly.pdbx_strand_id
1 'polypeptide(L)'
;MYLVGVDRNAMNALGMGSPAATPDESKQEEKTEVDVMLEKIYANMSACHIKQENWKRAIETADKALAKNPKNTKALFRKGKALGESGYFEKAETALMEVKKISPAEETIVDAELTRLRAIDNERQKVADKKMRGWLSRDKKA
;
A
#
# COMPACT_ATOMS: atom_id res chain seq x y z
N MET A 1 -9.45 51.12 -22.69
CA MET A 1 -10.23 51.20 -21.44
C MET A 1 -11.36 50.18 -21.51
N TYR A 2 -11.23 49.04 -20.82
CA TYR A 2 -12.28 48.04 -20.67
C TYR A 2 -12.74 48.08 -19.21
N LEU A 3 -13.99 48.45 -18.96
CA LEU A 3 -14.69 48.23 -17.68
C LEU A 3 -16.17 48.57 -17.85
N VAL A 4 -17.00 47.54 -18.07
CA VAL A 4 -18.39 47.41 -17.58
C VAL A 4 -18.60 45.89 -17.55
N GLY A 5 -18.54 45.19 -16.41
CA GLY A 5 -19.49 45.37 -15.32
C GLY A 5 -20.79 44.62 -15.65
N VAL A 6 -20.72 43.29 -15.79
CA VAL A 6 -21.93 42.45 -15.80
C VAL A 6 -21.84 41.55 -14.57
N ASP A 7 -22.70 41.87 -13.61
CA ASP A 7 -22.84 41.27 -12.29
C ASP A 7 -23.03 39.75 -12.34
N ARG A 8 -22.18 39.04 -11.60
CA ARG A 8 -22.26 37.59 -11.33
C ARG A 8 -23.59 37.18 -10.69
N ASN A 9 -24.28 38.13 -10.05
CA ASN A 9 -25.55 37.91 -9.37
C ASN A 9 -26.75 37.77 -10.33
N ALA A 10 -26.67 38.32 -11.54
CA ALA A 10 -27.77 38.21 -12.51
C ALA A 10 -27.90 36.79 -13.10
N MET A 11 -26.80 36.02 -13.14
CA MET A 11 -26.81 34.67 -13.68
C MET A 11 -27.38 33.62 -12.71
N ASN A 12 -27.32 33.86 -11.39
CA ASN A 12 -27.92 32.98 -10.39
C ASN A 12 -29.46 33.10 -10.33
N ALA A 13 -30.03 34.24 -10.74
CA ALA A 13 -31.49 34.46 -10.74
C ALA A 13 -32.21 33.74 -11.89
N LEU A 14 -31.48 33.26 -12.90
CA LEU A 14 -32.02 32.58 -14.09
C LEU A 14 -32.11 31.05 -13.93
N GLY A 15 -31.87 30.50 -12.73
CA GLY A 15 -32.05 29.07 -12.46
C GLY A 15 -31.11 28.13 -13.23
N MET A 16 -30.12 28.67 -13.94
CA MET A 16 -29.07 27.90 -14.62
C MET A 16 -27.93 27.60 -13.63
N GLY A 17 -28.29 26.91 -12.54
CA GLY A 17 -27.31 26.29 -11.65
C GLY A 17 -26.56 25.21 -12.40
N SER A 18 -25.26 25.39 -12.60
CA SER A 18 -24.40 24.32 -13.11
C SER A 18 -24.47 23.13 -12.14
N PRO A 19 -24.69 21.89 -12.62
CA PRO A 19 -24.47 20.73 -11.78
C PRO A 19 -23.00 20.72 -11.40
N ALA A 20 -22.74 20.59 -10.10
CA ALA A 20 -21.41 20.41 -9.55
C ALA A 20 -20.69 19.32 -10.35
N ALA A 21 -19.58 19.70 -10.99
CA ALA A 21 -18.68 18.75 -11.62
C ALA A 21 -18.15 17.82 -10.53
N THR A 22 -18.71 16.63 -10.44
CA THR A 22 -18.04 15.50 -9.82
C THR A 22 -16.71 15.31 -10.57
N PRO A 23 -15.56 15.26 -9.88
CA PRO A 23 -14.33 14.81 -10.53
C PRO A 23 -14.58 13.36 -10.97
N ASP A 24 -14.69 13.17 -12.28
CA ASP A 24 -14.76 11.84 -12.89
C ASP A 24 -13.38 11.18 -12.73
N GLU A 25 -13.23 10.40 -11.65
CA GLU A 25 -12.03 9.63 -11.30
C GLU A 25 -11.89 8.34 -12.15
N SER A 26 -12.24 8.38 -13.43
CA SER A 26 -12.16 7.18 -14.28
C SER A 26 -11.43 7.40 -15.61
N LYS A 27 -10.42 8.28 -15.65
CA LYS A 27 -9.37 8.18 -16.68
C LYS A 27 -8.50 6.95 -16.41
N GLN A 28 -8.93 5.80 -16.90
CA GLN A 28 -8.04 4.67 -17.11
C GLN A 28 -7.09 5.06 -18.24
N GLU A 29 -5.88 5.49 -17.89
CA GLU A 29 -4.80 5.66 -18.87
C GLU A 29 -4.60 4.33 -19.60
N GLU A 30 -4.67 4.35 -20.93
CA GLU A 30 -4.32 3.18 -21.75
C GLU A 30 -2.90 2.74 -21.39
N LYS A 31 -2.76 1.55 -20.81
CA LYS A 31 -1.46 1.02 -20.41
C LYS A 31 -0.65 0.72 -21.66
N THR A 32 0.48 1.40 -21.80
CA THR A 32 1.41 1.15 -22.88
C THR A 32 2.10 -0.21 -22.70
N GLU A 33 2.65 -0.78 -23.77
CA GLU A 33 3.49 -1.98 -23.67
C GLU A 33 4.68 -1.77 -22.71
N VAL A 34 5.20 -0.53 -22.66
CA VAL A 34 6.25 -0.13 -21.74
C VAL A 34 5.78 -0.23 -20.29
N ASP A 35 4.57 0.19 -19.96
CA ASP A 35 4.02 0.08 -18.61
C ASP A 35 3.86 -1.38 -18.16
N VAL A 36 3.45 -2.26 -19.07
CA VAL A 36 3.34 -3.70 -18.82
C VAL A 36 4.72 -4.31 -18.58
N MET A 37 5.75 -3.89 -19.32
CA MET A 37 7.12 -4.34 -19.09
C MET A 37 7.70 -3.81 -17.77
N LEU A 38 7.48 -2.53 -17.46
CA LEU A 38 7.93 -1.91 -16.22
C LEU A 38 7.33 -2.58 -14.99
N GLU A 39 6.04 -2.93 -15.03
CA GLU A 39 5.38 -3.71 -13.98
C GLU A 39 6.15 -5.00 -13.65
N LYS A 40 6.46 -5.80 -14.68
CA LYS A 40 7.16 -7.08 -14.50
C LYS A 40 8.58 -6.89 -13.99
N ILE A 41 9.29 -5.88 -14.50
CA ILE A 41 10.66 -5.54 -14.09
C ILE A 41 10.66 -5.16 -12.61
N TYR A 42 9.81 -4.22 -12.19
CA TYR A 42 9.73 -3.80 -10.81
C TYR A 42 9.28 -4.93 -9.88
N ALA A 43 8.35 -5.78 -10.32
CA ALA A 43 7.94 -6.97 -9.58
C ALA A 43 9.13 -7.92 -9.37
N ASN A 44 9.95 -8.16 -10.40
CA ASN A 44 11.15 -9.01 -10.28
C ASN A 44 12.24 -8.36 -9.40
N MET A 45 12.44 -7.04 -9.51
CA MET A 45 13.35 -6.31 -8.63
C MET A 45 12.97 -6.44 -7.16
N SER A 46 11.67 -6.37 -6.83
CA SER A 46 11.20 -6.58 -5.46
C SER A 46 11.54 -7.98 -4.93
N ALA A 47 11.47 -9.01 -5.79
CA ALA A 47 11.86 -10.37 -5.43
C ALA A 47 13.36 -10.47 -5.14
N CYS A 48 14.20 -9.80 -5.94
CA CYS A 48 15.64 -9.74 -5.72
C CYS A 48 15.98 -9.04 -4.39
N HIS A 49 15.31 -7.92 -4.10
CA HIS A 49 15.52 -7.21 -2.83
C HIS A 49 15.06 -8.02 -1.61
N ILE A 50 13.96 -8.79 -1.71
CA ILE A 50 13.53 -9.74 -0.67
C ILE A 50 14.62 -10.79 -0.40
N LYS A 51 15.23 -11.35 -1.45
CA LYS A 51 16.32 -12.34 -1.29
C LYS A 51 17.57 -11.75 -0.62
N GLN A 52 17.76 -10.43 -0.75
CA GLN A 52 18.86 -9.69 -0.12
C GLN A 52 18.46 -9.13 1.26
N GLU A 53 17.26 -9.45 1.76
CA GLU A 53 16.69 -8.90 3.00
C GLU A 53 16.62 -7.36 3.02
N ASN A 54 16.65 -6.73 1.85
CA ASN A 54 16.54 -5.29 1.71
C ASN A 54 15.06 -4.90 1.64
N TRP A 55 14.39 -4.98 2.78
CA TRP A 55 12.93 -4.83 2.88
C TRP A 55 12.43 -3.47 2.39
N LYS A 56 13.16 -2.39 2.70
CA LYS A 56 12.79 -1.04 2.27
C LYS A 56 12.74 -0.92 0.74
N ARG A 57 13.79 -1.38 0.05
CA ARG A 57 13.80 -1.35 -1.42
C ARG A 57 12.82 -2.35 -2.03
N ALA A 58 12.58 -3.47 -1.38
CA ALA A 58 11.55 -4.42 -1.82
C ALA A 58 10.15 -3.78 -1.82
N ILE A 59 9.81 -3.00 -0.79
CA ILE A 59 8.56 -2.26 -0.71
C ILE A 59 8.49 -1.19 -1.81
N GLU A 60 9.52 -0.36 -1.94
CA GLU A 60 9.56 0.71 -2.96
C GLU A 60 9.41 0.17 -4.38
N THR A 61 10.08 -0.94 -4.70
CA THR A 61 9.98 -1.57 -6.03
C THR A 61 8.65 -2.27 -6.23
N ALA A 62 8.08 -2.91 -5.21
CA ALA A 62 6.74 -3.47 -5.28
C ALA A 62 5.68 -2.37 -5.49
N ASP A 63 5.79 -1.22 -4.81
CA ASP A 63 4.90 -0.07 -4.99
C ASP A 63 4.96 0.49 -6.42
N LYS A 64 6.16 0.57 -7.02
CA LYS A 64 6.30 0.95 -8.43
C LYS A 64 5.62 -0.04 -9.37
N ALA A 65 5.69 -1.35 -9.09
CA ALA A 65 4.98 -2.35 -9.87
C ALA A 65 3.45 -2.20 -9.72
N LEU A 66 2.97 -1.92 -8.51
CA LEU A 66 1.54 -1.74 -8.21
C LEU A 66 0.98 -0.45 -8.79
N ALA A 67 1.77 0.62 -8.88
CA ALA A 67 1.38 1.84 -9.57
C ALA A 67 1.06 1.59 -11.06
N LYS A 68 1.76 0.62 -11.69
CA LYS A 68 1.49 0.19 -13.07
C LYS A 68 0.38 -0.85 -13.15
N ASN A 69 0.32 -1.78 -12.20
CA ASN A 69 -0.75 -2.76 -12.11
C ASN A 69 -1.16 -3.02 -10.67
N PRO A 70 -2.23 -2.37 -10.18
CA PRO A 70 -2.72 -2.56 -8.81
C PRO A 70 -3.17 -4.00 -8.52
N LYS A 71 -3.53 -4.76 -9.56
CA LYS A 71 -3.99 -6.16 -9.44
C LYS A 71 -2.87 -7.19 -9.56
N ASN A 72 -1.60 -6.76 -9.55
CA ASN A 72 -0.48 -7.68 -9.61
C ASN A 72 -0.30 -8.41 -8.27
N THR A 73 -0.85 -9.63 -8.18
CA THR A 73 -0.79 -10.47 -6.98
C THR A 73 0.63 -10.77 -6.53
N LYS A 74 1.58 -10.94 -7.46
CA LYS A 74 2.99 -11.20 -7.12
C LYS A 74 3.65 -9.99 -6.47
N ALA A 75 3.38 -8.78 -6.97
CA ALA A 75 3.89 -7.56 -6.35
C ALA A 75 3.23 -7.28 -5.00
N LEU A 76 1.91 -7.47 -4.88
CA LEU A 76 1.17 -7.34 -3.61
C LEU A 76 1.71 -8.32 -2.54
N PHE A 77 1.86 -9.59 -2.90
CA PHE A 77 2.39 -10.60 -1.99
C PHE A 77 3.80 -10.25 -1.51
N ARG A 78 4.69 -9.84 -2.44
CA ARG A 78 6.06 -9.41 -2.11
C ARG A 78 6.08 -8.18 -1.21
N LYS A 79 5.21 -7.19 -1.47
CA LYS A 79 5.03 -6.03 -0.60
C LYS A 79 4.61 -6.43 0.81
N GLY A 80 3.58 -7.29 0.92
CA GLY A 80 3.09 -7.81 2.19
C GLY A 80 4.19 -8.49 2.99
N LYS A 81 4.91 -9.42 2.35
CA LYS A 81 6.07 -10.08 2.96
C LYS A 81 7.13 -9.09 3.46
N ALA A 82 7.55 -8.14 2.63
CA ALA A 82 8.58 -7.17 3.00
C ALA A 82 8.13 -6.21 4.13
N LEU A 83 6.84 -5.82 4.15
CA LEU A 83 6.26 -5.03 5.24
C LEU A 83 6.27 -5.79 6.57
N GLY A 84 5.90 -7.08 6.54
CA GLY A 84 5.87 -7.93 7.74
C GLY A 84 7.26 -8.11 8.34
N GLU A 85 8.24 -8.42 7.50
CA GLU A 85 9.65 -8.55 7.93
C GLU A 85 10.20 -7.21 8.47
N SER A 86 9.77 -6.07 7.89
CA SER A 86 10.12 -4.72 8.38
C SER A 86 9.44 -4.32 9.70
N GLY A 87 8.45 -5.09 10.18
CA GLY A 87 7.70 -4.80 11.41
C GLY A 87 6.41 -4.00 11.21
N TYR A 88 6.01 -3.74 9.96
CA TYR A 88 4.72 -3.12 9.65
C TYR A 88 3.65 -4.21 9.47
N PHE A 89 3.36 -4.96 10.54
CA PHE A 89 2.52 -6.15 10.49
C PHE A 89 1.09 -5.87 9.98
N GLU A 90 0.42 -4.84 10.48
CA GLU A 90 -0.93 -4.48 10.04
C GLU A 90 -1.00 -4.21 8.53
N LYS A 91 -0.02 -3.45 8.00
CA LYS A 91 0.07 -3.16 6.56
C LYS A 91 0.40 -4.39 5.73
N ALA A 92 1.16 -5.32 6.29
CA ALA A 92 1.46 -6.60 5.65
C ALA A 92 0.20 -7.44 5.48
N GLU A 93 -0.60 -7.53 6.55
CA GLU A 93 -1.85 -8.28 6.57
C GLU A 93 -2.86 -7.70 5.57
N THR A 94 -3.03 -6.37 5.52
CA THR A 94 -3.92 -5.74 4.54
C THR A 94 -3.51 -6.07 3.10
N ALA A 95 -2.21 -5.98 2.78
CA ALA A 95 -1.71 -6.27 1.43
C ALA A 95 -1.90 -7.75 1.04
N LEU A 96 -1.72 -8.66 1.99
CA LEU A 96 -1.93 -10.10 1.79
C LEU A 96 -3.42 -10.44 1.66
N MET A 97 -4.31 -9.79 2.42
CA MET A 97 -5.76 -9.96 2.23
C MET A 97 -6.22 -9.49 0.85
N GLU A 98 -5.63 -8.43 0.29
CA GLU A 98 -5.90 -8.01 -1.09
C GLU A 98 -5.52 -9.09 -2.11
N VAL A 99 -4.41 -9.81 -1.89
CA VAL A 99 -4.03 -10.94 -2.75
C VAL A 99 -5.13 -12.00 -2.74
N LYS A 100 -5.67 -12.37 -1.56
CA LYS A 100 -6.77 -13.34 -1.44
C LYS A 100 -8.01 -12.91 -2.23
N LYS A 101 -8.33 -11.61 -2.18
CA LYS A 101 -9.48 -11.04 -2.92
C LYS A 101 -9.30 -11.13 -4.43
N ILE A 102 -8.08 -10.94 -4.93
CA ILE A 102 -7.78 -10.92 -6.37
C ILE A 102 -7.59 -12.34 -6.92
N SER A 103 -6.92 -13.21 -6.17
CA SER A 103 -6.63 -14.58 -6.60
C SER A 103 -6.83 -15.57 -5.45
N PRO A 104 -8.02 -16.20 -5.37
CA PRO A 104 -8.31 -17.26 -4.42
C PRO A 104 -7.39 -18.49 -4.56
N ALA A 105 -6.79 -18.70 -5.74
CA ALA A 105 -5.84 -19.79 -5.95
C ALA A 105 -4.56 -19.66 -5.10
N GLU A 106 -4.18 -18.43 -4.74
CA GLU A 106 -3.01 -18.12 -3.92
C GLU A 106 -3.37 -18.08 -2.41
N GLU A 107 -4.63 -18.35 -2.04
CA GLU A 107 -5.12 -18.26 -0.66
C GLU A 107 -4.30 -19.10 0.32
N THR A 108 -3.98 -20.33 -0.04
CA THR A 108 -3.20 -21.24 0.82
C THR A 108 -1.79 -20.72 1.09
N ILE A 109 -1.15 -20.13 0.09
CA ILE A 109 0.20 -19.54 0.20
C ILE A 109 0.13 -18.27 1.06
N VAL A 110 -0.92 -17.45 0.88
CA VAL A 110 -1.14 -16.25 1.69
C VAL A 110 -1.40 -16.60 3.15
N ASP A 111 -2.24 -17.59 3.44
CA ASP A 111 -2.57 -17.99 4.81
C ASP A 111 -1.36 -18.57 5.55
N ALA A 112 -0.51 -19.32 4.84
CA ALA A 112 0.77 -19.78 5.36
C ALA A 112 1.69 -18.60 5.74
N GLU A 113 1.81 -17.60 4.87
CA GLU A 113 2.64 -16.42 5.15
C GLU A 113 2.07 -15.56 6.28
N LEU A 114 0.74 -15.36 6.33
CA LEU A 114 0.07 -14.66 7.44
C LEU A 114 0.31 -15.36 8.78
N THR A 115 0.21 -16.69 8.81
CA THR A 115 0.49 -17.48 10.01
C THR A 115 1.94 -17.29 10.47
N ARG A 116 2.89 -17.32 9.53
CA ARG A 116 4.30 -17.08 9.80
C ARG A 116 4.54 -15.67 10.35
N LEU A 117 3.98 -14.64 9.71
CA LEU A 117 4.14 -13.25 10.14
C LEU A 117 3.54 -12.99 11.53
N ARG A 118 2.38 -13.59 11.84
CA ARG A 118 1.76 -13.52 13.18
C ARG A 118 2.66 -14.10 14.25
N ALA A 119 3.34 -15.21 13.98
CA ALA A 119 4.29 -15.81 14.91
C ALA A 119 5.50 -14.88 15.16
N ILE A 120 6.03 -14.25 14.10
CA ILE A 120 7.13 -13.29 14.21
C ILE A 120 6.72 -12.07 15.01
N ASP A 121 5.54 -11.50 14.74
CA ASP A 121 5.04 -10.31 15.44
C ASP A 121 4.82 -10.58 16.93
N ASN A 122 4.19 -11.72 17.25
CA ASN A 122 3.93 -12.11 18.64
C ASN A 122 5.24 -12.33 19.43
N GLU A 123 6.30 -12.85 18.81
CA GLU A 123 7.61 -12.95 19.45
C GLU A 123 8.26 -11.57 19.66
N ARG A 124 8.16 -10.67 18.67
CA ARG A 124 8.63 -9.29 18.81
C ARG A 124 7.93 -8.56 19.95
N GLN A 125 6.62 -8.73 20.09
CA GLN A 125 5.83 -8.16 21.19
C GLN A 125 6.29 -8.72 22.55
N LYS A 126 6.45 -10.04 22.69
CA LYS A 126 6.95 -10.66 23.94
C LYS A 126 8.33 -10.14 24.33
N VAL A 127 9.24 -9.97 23.37
CA VAL A 127 10.57 -9.43 23.62
C VAL A 127 10.48 -7.96 24.05
N ALA A 128 9.64 -7.16 23.39
CA ALA A 128 9.40 -5.77 23.76
C ALA A 128 8.81 -5.67 25.19
N ASP A 129 7.81 -6.47 25.53
CA ASP A 129 7.18 -6.50 26.85
C ASP A 129 8.17 -6.89 27.95
N LYS A 130 8.99 -7.93 27.71
CA LYS A 130 10.04 -8.34 28.64
C LYS A 130 11.04 -7.21 28.88
N LYS A 131 11.45 -6.51 27.82
CA LYS A 131 12.38 -5.38 27.89
C LYS A 131 11.77 -4.20 28.66
N MET A 132 10.50 -3.88 28.40
CA MET A 132 9.77 -2.82 29.11
C MET A 132 9.62 -3.13 30.60
N ARG A 133 9.25 -4.36 30.96
CA ARG A 133 9.16 -4.80 32.36
C ARG A 133 10.52 -4.71 33.06
N GLY A 134 11.59 -5.13 32.37
CA GLY A 134 12.96 -5.03 32.87
C GLY A 134 13.36 -3.58 33.17
N TRP A 135 13.11 -2.68 32.21
CA TRP A 135 13.37 -1.24 32.36
C TRP A 135 12.61 -0.62 33.55
N LEU A 136 11.30 -0.81 33.64
CA LEU A 136 10.46 -0.31 34.75
C LEU A 136 10.90 -0.84 36.13
N SER A 137 11.39 -2.08 36.19
CA SER A 137 11.85 -2.67 37.46
C SER A 137 13.21 -2.14 37.91
N ARG A 138 14.00 -1.56 36.99
CA ARG A 138 15.33 -1.00 37.28
C ARG A 138 15.23 0.40 37.84
N ASP A 139 14.33 1.23 37.32
CA ASP A 139 14.11 2.60 37.80
C ASP A 139 13.46 2.64 39.21
N LYS A 140 12.74 1.58 39.62
CA LYS A 140 12.22 1.47 41.00
C LYS A 140 13.28 1.13 42.05
N LYS A 141 14.49 0.75 41.63
CA LYS A 141 15.60 0.35 42.53
C LYS A 141 16.73 1.39 42.58
N ALA A 142 16.65 2.46 41.80
CA ALA A 142 17.55 3.61 41.83
C ALA A 142 16.94 4.72 42.69
#